data_AF-A0A3B8ILJ1-F1
#
_entry.id   AF-A0A3B8ILJ1-F1
#
_cell.length_a   1.000
_cell.length_b   1.000
_cell.length_c   1.000
_cell.angle_alpha   90.00
_cell.angle_beta   90.00
_cell.angle_gamma   90.00
#
_symmetry.space_group_name_H-M   'P 1'
#
loop_
_entity.id
_entity.type
_entity.pdbx_description
1 polymer ?
#
loop_
_entity_poly.entity_id
_entity_poly.type
_entity_poly.pdbx_seq_one_letter_code
_entity_poly.pdbx_strand_id
1 'polypeptide(L)'
;EPLPEVDPEPWLSAFQAEMGELLQAVHEHWPPMDGSSWEGLRYDFLSRTGKVARENDAHWKLTLEKKVFDMLLQKINWSLAYIQHPWMPEPLVVEWDRA
;
A
#
# COMPACT_ATOMS: atom_id res chain seq x y z
N GLU A 1 13.67 -28.25 8.72
CA GLU A 1 14.24 -27.46 9.82
C GLU A 1 13.24 -26.35 10.14
N PRO A 2 12.75 -26.22 11.38
CA PRO A 2 11.94 -25.05 11.75
C PRO A 2 12.81 -23.81 11.58
N LEU A 3 12.23 -22.73 11.05
CA LEU A 3 12.94 -21.46 10.94
C LEU A 3 13.44 -21.07 12.34
N PRO A 4 14.66 -20.50 12.45
CA PRO A 4 15.17 -20.06 13.74
C PRO A 4 14.15 -19.11 14.37
N GLU A 5 13.87 -19.31 15.65
CA GLU A 5 13.05 -18.40 16.43
C GLU A 5 13.80 -17.07 16.50
N VAL A 6 13.41 -16.12 15.64
CA VAL A 6 13.99 -14.79 15.60
C VAL A 6 13.49 -14.09 16.86
N ASP A 7 14.37 -13.95 17.85
CA ASP A 7 14.11 -13.08 18.98
C ASP A 7 13.78 -11.69 18.43
N PRO A 8 12.57 -11.15 18.63
CA PRO A 8 12.25 -9.82 18.18
C PRO A 8 13.00 -8.85 19.07
N GLU A 9 14.24 -8.58 18.67
CA GLU A 9 15.12 -7.54 19.22
C GLU A 9 14.36 -6.21 19.42
N PRO A 10 14.90 -5.27 20.23
CA PRO A 10 14.21 -4.05 20.68
C PRO A 10 13.63 -3.13 19.58
N TRP A 11 13.92 -3.40 18.31
CA TRP A 11 13.33 -2.70 17.17
C TRP A 11 11.85 -3.03 16.94
N LEU A 12 11.32 -4.16 17.44
CA LEU A 12 9.90 -4.50 17.22
C LEU A 12 8.96 -3.47 17.88
N SER A 13 9.27 -3.02 19.09
CA SER A 13 8.45 -2.02 19.80
C SER A 13 8.56 -0.64 19.15
N ALA A 14 9.75 -0.24 18.71
CA ALA A 14 9.96 0.99 17.96
C ALA A 14 9.18 0.97 16.64
N PHE A 15 9.27 -0.14 15.89
CA PHE A 15 8.52 -0.33 14.65
C PHE A 15 7.00 -0.30 14.87
N GLN A 16 6.50 -0.93 15.94
CA GLN A 16 5.08 -0.86 16.30
C GLN A 16 4.63 0.58 16.61
N ALA A 17 5.47 1.37 17.29
CA ALA A 17 5.18 2.78 17.56
C ALA A 17 5.11 3.60 16.26
N GLU A 18 6.09 3.45 15.36
CA GLU A 18 6.11 4.11 14.05
C GLU A 18 4.89 3.72 13.19
N MET A 19 4.49 2.45 13.21
CA MET A 19 3.25 2.01 12.56
C MET A 19 2.01 2.63 13.18
N GLY A 20 1.97 2.83 14.50
CA GLY A 20 0.86 3.53 15.16
C GLY A 20 0.73 4.97 14.67
N GLU A 21 1.85 5.69 14.65
CA GLU A 21 1.92 7.08 14.18
C GLU A 21 1.53 7.20 12.70
N LEU A 22 1.98 6.27 11.85
CA LEU A 22 1.59 6.24 10.44
C LEU A 22 0.08 6.03 10.26
N LEU A 23 -0.53 5.12 11.03
CA LEU A 23 -1.98 4.91 10.95
C LEU A 23 -2.75 6.16 11.37
N GLN A 24 -2.30 6.81 12.45
CA GLN A 24 -2.90 8.06 12.90
C GLN A 24 -2.81 9.15 11.82
N ALA A 25 -1.64 9.32 11.18
CA ALA A 25 -1.48 10.26 10.08
C ALA A 25 -2.42 9.93 8.91
N VAL A 26 -2.64 8.64 8.61
CA VAL A 26 -3.62 8.21 7.60
C VAL A 26 -5.04 8.63 7.99
N HIS A 27 -5.47 8.47 9.24
CA HIS A 27 -6.79 8.93 9.70
C HIS A 27 -6.96 10.45 9.60
N GLU A 28 -5.94 11.21 10.01
CA GLU A 28 -5.96 12.68 9.98
C GLU A 28 -6.00 13.26 8.56
N HIS A 29 -5.32 12.62 7.62
CA HIS A 29 -5.19 13.11 6.25
C HIS A 29 -6.14 12.44 5.25
N TRP A 30 -6.77 11.34 5.62
CA TRP A 30 -7.75 10.65 4.78
C TRP A 30 -9.03 10.32 5.60
N PRO A 31 -9.92 11.31 5.81
CA PRO A 31 -11.12 11.17 6.66
C PRO A 31 -12.04 9.97 6.34
N PRO A 32 -12.17 9.48 5.09
CA PRO A 32 -12.89 8.23 4.81
C PRO A 32 -12.39 6.99 5.56
N MET A 33 -11.18 7.05 6.10
CA MET A 33 -10.57 5.99 6.91
C MET A 33 -10.72 6.20 8.41
N ASP A 34 -11.41 7.24 8.87
CA ASP A 34 -11.56 7.49 10.31
C ASP A 34 -12.19 6.27 11.03
N GLY A 35 -11.56 5.85 12.12
CA GLY A 35 -11.94 4.65 12.88
C GLY A 35 -11.61 3.30 12.22
N SER A 36 -10.90 3.27 11.09
CA SER A 36 -10.46 2.02 10.45
C SER A 36 -9.19 1.44 11.09
N SER A 37 -9.02 0.12 11.03
CA SER A 37 -7.79 -0.55 11.48
C SER A 37 -6.79 -0.72 10.33
N TRP A 38 -5.54 -1.10 10.66
CA TRP A 38 -4.56 -1.58 9.68
C TRP A 38 -5.10 -2.70 8.78
N GLU A 39 -5.95 -3.57 9.32
CA GLU A 39 -6.59 -4.64 8.56
C GLU A 39 -7.61 -4.10 7.57
N GLY A 40 -8.43 -3.12 7.98
CA GLY A 40 -9.36 -2.44 7.08
C GLY A 40 -8.63 -1.75 5.93
N LEU A 41 -7.56 -0.98 6.22
CA LEU A 41 -6.71 -0.39 5.19
C LEU A 41 -6.18 -1.44 4.21
N ARG A 42 -5.65 -2.55 4.74
CA ARG A 42 -5.05 -3.59 3.92
C ARG A 42 -6.10 -4.30 3.07
N TYR A 43 -7.21 -4.75 3.63
CA TYR A 43 -8.16 -5.59 2.90
C TYR A 43 -9.15 -4.79 2.07
N ASP A 44 -9.64 -3.67 2.58
CA ASP A 44 -10.69 -2.89 1.93
C ASP A 44 -10.13 -1.99 0.84
N PHE A 45 -8.85 -1.61 0.90
CA PHE A 45 -8.23 -0.66 -0.04
C PHE A 45 -7.03 -1.21 -0.80
N LEU A 46 -6.01 -1.70 -0.09
CA LEU A 46 -4.73 -2.04 -0.71
C LEU A 46 -4.69 -3.43 -1.34
N SER A 47 -5.42 -4.40 -0.78
CA SER A 47 -5.51 -5.77 -1.28
C SER A 47 -6.50 -5.81 -2.44
N ARG A 48 -5.93 -5.88 -3.64
CA ARG A 48 -6.65 -5.79 -4.91
C ARG A 48 -6.10 -6.84 -5.87
N THR A 49 -7.00 -7.48 -6.60
CA THR A 49 -6.63 -8.24 -7.79
C THR A 49 -6.26 -7.24 -8.88
N GLY A 50 -5.22 -7.56 -9.65
CA GLY A 50 -4.78 -6.73 -10.76
C GLY A 50 -3.94 -7.51 -11.76
N LYS A 51 -3.76 -6.91 -12.92
CA LYS A 51 -2.94 -7.44 -14.01
C LYS A 51 -1.67 -6.62 -14.13
N VAL A 52 -0.53 -7.31 -14.15
CA VAL A 52 0.77 -6.71 -14.44
C VAL A 52 1.10 -6.89 -15.92
N ALA A 53 1.56 -5.83 -16.57
CA ALA A 53 2.08 -5.83 -17.92
C ALA A 53 3.35 -4.98 -17.98
N ARG A 54 4.31 -5.36 -18.82
CA ARG A 54 5.49 -4.53 -19.08
C ARG A 54 5.12 -3.50 -20.16
N GLU A 55 5.26 -2.21 -19.85
CA GLU A 55 4.96 -1.13 -20.79
C GLU A 55 6.29 -0.61 -21.35
N ASN A 56 6.67 -1.17 -22.51
CA ASN A 56 8.01 -1.03 -23.11
C ASN A 56 9.13 -1.46 -22.15
N ASP A 57 10.39 -1.21 -22.49
CA ASP A 57 11.53 -1.48 -21.59
C ASP A 57 11.70 -0.43 -20.48
N ALA A 58 10.68 0.40 -20.22
CA ALA A 58 10.79 1.56 -19.33
C ALA A 58 10.19 1.33 -17.94
N HIS A 59 9.04 0.65 -17.84
CA HIS A 59 8.37 0.42 -16.57
C HIS A 59 7.37 -0.75 -16.62
N TRP A 60 6.99 -1.22 -15.44
CA TRP A 60 5.89 -2.14 -15.24
C TRP A 60 4.61 -1.39 -14.96
N LYS A 61 3.50 -1.92 -15.44
CA LYS A 61 2.17 -1.35 -15.27
C LYS A 61 1.28 -2.34 -14.54
N LEU A 62 0.75 -1.93 -13.39
CA LEU A 62 -0.24 -2.68 -12.62
C LEU A 62 -1.60 -2.04 -12.81
N THR A 63 -2.50 -2.72 -13.51
CA THR A 63 -3.90 -2.29 -13.65
C THR A 63 -4.75 -3.06 -12.65
N LEU A 64 -5.43 -2.36 -11.75
CA LEU A 64 -6.24 -2.97 -10.70
C LEU A 64 -7.71 -3.16 -11.11
N GLU A 65 -8.37 -4.15 -10.52
CA GLU A 65 -9.83 -4.29 -10.62
C GLU A 65 -10.55 -3.18 -9.84
N LYS A 66 -11.55 -2.57 -10.47
CA LYS A 66 -12.34 -1.50 -9.87
C LYS A 66 -13.21 -2.03 -8.73
N LYS A 67 -13.12 -1.39 -7.56
CA LYS A 67 -14.00 -1.64 -6.41
C LYS A 67 -14.79 -0.39 -6.04
N VAL A 68 -15.89 -0.60 -5.32
CA VAL A 68 -16.79 0.48 -4.86
C VAL A 68 -16.04 1.52 -4.02
N PHE A 69 -15.05 1.08 -3.23
CA PHE A 69 -14.26 1.94 -2.36
C PHE A 69 -13.23 2.80 -3.08
N ASP A 70 -13.01 2.63 -4.39
CA ASP A 70 -11.99 3.38 -5.12
C ASP A 70 -12.33 4.88 -5.24
N MET A 71 -13.62 5.23 -5.14
CA MET A 71 -14.04 6.63 -5.00
C MET A 71 -13.48 7.31 -3.74
N LEU A 72 -13.15 6.54 -2.70
CA LEU A 72 -12.52 7.06 -1.50
C LEU A 72 -11.01 7.24 -1.69
N LEU A 73 -10.37 6.43 -2.54
CA LEU A 73 -8.94 6.59 -2.88
C LEU A 73 -8.67 7.93 -3.57
N GLN A 74 -9.65 8.47 -4.31
CA GLN A 74 -9.58 9.80 -4.93
C GLN A 74 -9.48 10.96 -3.91
N LYS A 75 -9.73 10.69 -2.62
CA LYS A 75 -9.67 11.67 -1.54
C LYS A 75 -8.33 11.66 -0.80
N ILE A 76 -7.41 10.78 -1.18
CA ILE A 76 -6.06 10.71 -0.61
C ILE A 76 -5.24 11.89 -1.15
N ASN A 77 -4.45 12.54 -0.29
CA ASN A 77 -3.59 13.68 -0.66
C ASN A 77 -2.13 13.29 -0.97
N TRP A 78 -1.78 11.99 -0.93
CA TRP A 78 -0.51 11.41 -1.37
C TRP A 78 -0.69 10.47 -2.58
N SER A 79 0.40 10.17 -3.28
CA SER A 79 0.37 9.24 -4.41
C SER A 79 0.54 7.78 -3.98
N LEU A 80 -0.30 6.89 -4.51
CA LEU A 80 -0.16 5.43 -4.45
C LEU A 80 0.15 4.82 -5.83
N ALA A 81 0.46 5.66 -6.81
CA ALA A 81 0.58 5.25 -8.21
C ALA A 81 1.99 4.83 -8.63
N TYR A 82 3.01 5.07 -7.82
CA TYR A 82 4.40 4.84 -8.20
C TYR A 82 5.13 4.05 -7.10
N ILE A 83 5.59 2.86 -7.45
CA ILE A 83 6.31 1.96 -6.54
C ILE A 83 7.67 1.66 -7.14
N GLN A 84 8.72 2.03 -6.43
CA GLN A 84 10.10 1.74 -6.80
C GLN A 84 10.91 1.44 -5.55
N HIS A 85 11.26 0.16 -5.37
CA HIS A 85 12.15 -0.25 -4.30
C HIS A 85 13.62 -0.25 -4.79
N PRO A 86 14.61 -0.20 -3.88
CA PRO A 86 16.03 -0.15 -4.25
C PRO A 86 16.52 -1.32 -5.11
N TRP A 87 15.82 -2.45 -5.07
CA TRP A 87 16.13 -3.66 -5.82
C TRP A 87 15.38 -3.78 -7.15
N MET A 88 14.49 -2.84 -7.49
CA MET A 88 13.72 -2.86 -8.73
C MET A 88 14.48 -2.16 -9.86
N PRO A 89 14.79 -2.83 -10.98
CA PRO A 89 15.46 -2.20 -12.12
C PRO A 89 14.56 -1.18 -12.84
N GLU A 90 13.28 -1.50 -13.01
CA GLU A 90 12.26 -0.58 -13.53
C GLU A 90 11.14 -0.37 -12.51
N PRO A 91 10.53 0.82 -12.45
CA PRO A 91 9.46 1.10 -11.51
C PRO A 91 8.16 0.38 -11.88
N LEU A 92 7.27 0.22 -10.90
CA LEU A 92 5.90 -0.23 -11.08
C LEU A 92 4.95 0.96 -10.97
N VAL A 93 4.25 1.26 -12.07
CA VAL A 93 3.21 2.28 -12.16
C VAL A 93 1.86 1.61 -11.96
N VAL A 94 1.11 2.05 -10.94
CA VAL A 94 -0.19 1.50 -10.57
C VAL A 94 -1.30 2.39 -11.13
N GLU A 95 -2.14 1.81 -11.99
CA GLU A 95 -3.38 2.42 -12.47
C GLU A 95 -4.55 2.01 -11.58
N TRP A 96 -5.02 2.96 -10.78
CA TRP A 96 -6.17 2.81 -9.88
C TRP A 96 -7.51 3.10 -10.55
N ASP A 97 -7.52 3.97 -11.55
CA ASP A 97 -8.73 4.42 -12.23
C ASP A 97 -8.48 4.40 -13.75
N ARG A 98 -8.86 3.29 -14.39
CA ARG A 98 -9.25 3.39 -15.80
C ARG A 98 -10.74 3.67 -15.82
N ALA A 99 -11.08 4.89 -16.23
CA ALA A 99 -12.38 5.18 -16.82
C ALA A 99 -12.57 4.34 -18.09
#